data_AF-A0A961IVE0-F1
#
_entry.id   AF-A0A961IVE0-F1
#
_cell.length_a   1.000
_cell.length_b   1.000
_cell.length_c   1.000
_cell.angle_alpha   90.00
_cell.angle_beta   90.00
_cell.angle_gamma   90.00
#
_symmetry.space_group_name_H-M   'P 1'
#
loop_
_entity.id
_entity.type
_entity.pdbx_description
1 polymer ?
#
loop_
_entity_poly.entity_id
_entity_poly.type
_entity_poly.pdbx_seq_one_letter_code
_entity_poly.pdbx_strand_id
1 'polypeptide(L)'
;MVVLNKIYTRTGDGGDTALGDMSRTAKHAARVEAYGTVDELNATVGLARLHADTATDAALARIQNDLFDLGADLSRPNLAGDDDAGYPVLRMVAPQVDRLEAEIDAMTAVLEPLRSFILPGGTALSAHLHQARTVARRAERCATRLAEAEPGDVNGAAIRYLNRLSDWLFCAARMANDQGRADVLWVPGANR
;
A
#
# COMPACT_ATOMS: atom_id res chain seq x y z
N MET A 1 1.15 -22.76 3.96
CA MET A 1 2.21 -22.32 4.89
C MET A 1 3.44 -21.97 4.07
N VAL A 2 3.87 -20.70 4.08
CA VAL A 2 5.11 -20.28 3.41
C VAL A 2 6.29 -20.72 4.29
N VAL A 3 7.26 -21.43 3.71
CA VAL A 3 8.45 -21.91 4.43
C VAL A 3 9.68 -21.22 3.84
N LEU A 4 10.32 -20.36 4.63
CA LEU A 4 11.56 -19.67 4.26
C LEU A 4 12.73 -20.41 4.92
N ASN A 5 13.34 -21.37 4.22
CA ASN A 5 14.50 -22.12 4.72
C ASN A 5 15.84 -21.55 4.22
N LYS A 6 16.00 -21.40 2.90
CA LYS A 6 17.17 -20.87 2.23
C LYS A 6 16.73 -19.71 1.36
N ILE A 7 17.18 -18.50 1.72
CA ILE A 7 16.73 -17.27 1.08
C ILE A 7 17.26 -17.15 -0.36
N TYR A 8 18.52 -17.48 -0.62
CA TYR A 8 19.08 -17.45 -1.97
C TYR A 8 18.99 -18.82 -2.66
N THR A 9 18.31 -18.89 -3.80
CA THR A 9 18.14 -20.12 -4.60
C THR A 9 18.86 -20.09 -5.93
N ARG A 10 19.30 -18.90 -6.40
CA ARG A 10 19.85 -18.63 -7.74
C ARG A 10 18.89 -18.88 -8.92
N THR A 11 17.65 -19.30 -8.64
CA THR A 11 16.67 -19.63 -9.69
C THR A 11 16.21 -18.43 -10.48
N GLY A 12 16.48 -17.20 -10.03
CA GLY A 12 16.13 -15.97 -10.75
C GLY A 12 17.33 -15.22 -11.32
N ASP A 13 18.53 -15.82 -11.35
CA ASP A 13 19.74 -15.16 -11.85
C ASP A 13 19.65 -14.85 -13.36
N GLY A 14 18.80 -15.60 -14.09
CA GLY A 14 18.47 -15.34 -15.49
C GLY A 14 17.49 -14.19 -15.74
N GLY A 15 17.04 -13.50 -14.70
CA GLY A 15 16.12 -12.36 -14.81
C GLY A 15 14.63 -12.70 -14.72
N ASP A 16 14.29 -13.93 -14.38
CA ASP A 16 12.91 -14.41 -14.19
C ASP A 16 12.61 -14.77 -12.72
N THR A 17 11.33 -14.95 -12.41
CA THR A 17 10.82 -15.28 -11.06
C THR A 17 9.54 -16.11 -11.15
N ALA A 18 9.20 -16.79 -10.06
CA ALA A 18 7.91 -17.46 -9.92
C ALA A 18 6.84 -16.51 -9.35
N LEU A 19 5.60 -16.63 -9.83
CA LEU A 19 4.40 -15.98 -9.33
C LEU A 19 3.74 -16.83 -8.21
N GLY A 20 2.64 -16.33 -7.64
CA GLY A 20 1.92 -17.00 -6.54
C GLY A 20 1.32 -18.35 -6.90
N ASP A 21 1.13 -18.62 -8.20
CA ASP A 21 0.69 -19.92 -8.76
C ASP A 21 1.87 -20.79 -9.27
N MET A 22 3.11 -20.38 -8.99
CA MET A 22 4.36 -21.00 -9.44
C MET A 22 4.68 -20.86 -10.94
N SER A 23 3.81 -20.22 -11.74
CA SER A 23 4.15 -19.86 -13.11
C SER A 23 5.33 -18.89 -13.15
N ARG A 24 6.11 -18.89 -14.24
CA ARG A 24 7.32 -18.06 -14.35
C ARG A 24 7.09 -16.85 -15.23
N THR A 25 7.66 -15.72 -14.82
CA THR A 25 7.62 -14.47 -15.57
C THR A 25 8.92 -13.68 -15.42
N ALA A 26 9.16 -12.70 -16.29
CA ALA A 26 10.31 -11.82 -16.18
C ALA A 26 10.19 -10.93 -14.92
N LYS A 27 11.30 -10.64 -14.24
CA LYS A 27 11.32 -9.78 -13.04
C LYS A 27 10.84 -8.34 -13.27
N HIS A 28 10.84 -7.89 -14.53
CA HIS A 28 10.36 -6.57 -14.93
C HIS A 28 8.92 -6.59 -15.49
N ALA A 29 8.23 -7.73 -15.42
CA ALA A 29 6.82 -7.82 -15.82
C ALA A 29 5.94 -6.94 -14.92
N ALA A 30 4.86 -6.38 -15.49
CA ALA A 30 3.96 -5.46 -14.78
C ALA A 30 3.43 -6.04 -13.46
N ARG A 31 3.14 -7.35 -13.44
CA ARG A 31 2.66 -8.07 -12.26
C ARG A 31 3.70 -8.06 -11.13
N VAL A 32 4.96 -8.35 -11.47
CA VAL A 32 6.09 -8.32 -10.54
C VAL A 32 6.33 -6.91 -10.01
N GLU A 33 6.26 -5.91 -10.87
CA GLU A 33 6.41 -4.51 -10.47
C GLU A 33 5.28 -4.06 -9.54
N ALA A 34 4.05 -4.52 -9.77
CA ALA A 34 2.90 -4.18 -8.93
C ALA A 34 3.05 -4.70 -7.50
N TYR A 35 3.20 -6.02 -7.30
CA TYR A 35 3.36 -6.56 -5.94
C TYR A 35 4.73 -6.20 -5.32
N GLY A 36 5.77 -6.00 -6.13
CA GLY A 36 7.07 -5.52 -5.65
C GLY A 36 7.00 -4.08 -5.13
N THR A 37 6.18 -3.23 -5.75
CA THR A 37 5.94 -1.87 -5.24
C THR A 37 5.08 -1.88 -3.97
N VAL A 38 4.18 -2.86 -3.81
CA VAL A 38 3.46 -3.09 -2.55
C VAL A 38 4.42 -3.50 -1.42
N ASP A 39 5.44 -4.30 -1.70
CA ASP A 39 6.49 -4.62 -0.72
C ASP A 39 7.29 -3.37 -0.33
N GLU A 40 7.64 -2.51 -1.29
CA GLU A 40 8.30 -1.23 -0.99
C GLU A 40 7.42 -0.31 -0.13
N LEU A 41 6.11 -0.28 -0.37
CA LEU A 41 5.16 0.41 0.50
C LEU A 41 5.20 -0.16 1.91
N ASN A 42 5.19 -1.49 2.03
CA ASN A 42 5.19 -2.19 3.30
C ASN A 42 6.46 -1.88 4.11
N ALA A 43 7.63 -1.89 3.47
CA ALA A 43 8.89 -1.47 4.08
C ALA A 43 8.86 0.01 4.51
N THR A 44 8.28 0.89 3.69
CA THR A 44 8.15 2.33 4.00
C THR A 44 7.23 2.58 5.20
N VAL A 45 6.12 1.84 5.31
CA VAL A 45 5.26 1.86 6.51
C VAL A 45 6.06 1.44 7.75
N GLY A 46 6.95 0.45 7.62
CA GLY A 46 7.86 0.04 8.69
C GLY A 46 8.75 1.18 9.24
N LEU A 47 9.16 2.14 8.40
CA LEU A 47 9.90 3.31 8.85
C LEU A 47 9.04 4.25 9.70
N ALA A 48 7.78 4.46 9.32
CA ALA A 48 6.85 5.28 10.11
C ALA A 48 6.61 4.68 11.51
N ARG A 49 6.53 3.34 11.60
CA ARG A 49 6.33 2.62 12.87
C ARG A 49 7.39 2.90 13.93
N LEU A 50 8.62 3.23 13.53
CA LEU A 50 9.71 3.59 14.46
C LEU A 50 9.40 4.83 15.33
N HIS A 51 8.47 5.67 14.87
CA HIS A 51 8.11 6.93 15.52
C HIS A 51 6.65 6.96 16.01
N ALA A 52 5.93 5.84 15.88
CA ALA A 52 4.52 5.75 16.20
C ALA A 52 4.28 5.55 17.71
N ASP A 53 3.21 6.13 18.23
CA ASP A 53 2.69 5.74 19.54
C ASP A 53 2.00 4.37 19.48
N THR A 54 1.61 3.81 20.63
CA THR A 54 1.05 2.45 20.70
C THR A 54 -0.19 2.25 19.83
N ALA A 55 -1.09 3.24 19.78
CA ALA A 55 -2.32 3.14 19.01
C ALA A 55 -2.05 3.21 17.50
N THR A 56 -1.19 4.14 17.09
CA THR A 56 -0.79 4.32 15.69
C THR A 56 0.03 3.13 15.20
N ASP A 57 0.96 2.61 15.99
CA ASP A 57 1.74 1.43 15.63
C ASP A 57 0.85 0.21 15.40
N ALA A 58 -0.16 0.00 16.25
CA ALA A 58 -1.12 -1.08 16.08
C ALA A 58 -1.92 -0.94 14.77
N ALA A 59 -2.28 0.28 14.36
CA ALA A 59 -2.95 0.53 13.09
C ALA A 59 -2.03 0.27 11.89
N LEU A 60 -0.79 0.77 11.95
CA LEU A 60 0.22 0.53 10.90
C LEU A 60 0.59 -0.95 10.79
N ALA A 61 0.64 -1.69 11.90
CA ALA A 61 0.87 -3.13 11.90
C ALA A 61 -0.25 -3.91 11.19
N ARG A 62 -1.52 -3.49 11.36
CA ARG A 62 -2.64 -4.06 10.58
C ARG A 62 -2.48 -3.78 9.10
N ILE A 63 -2.13 -2.55 8.74
CA ILE A 63 -1.87 -2.18 7.34
C ILE A 63 -0.72 -3.02 6.75
N GLN A 64 0.37 -3.27 7.47
CA GLN A 64 1.46 -4.12 6.97
C GLN A 64 1.01 -5.57 6.73
N ASN A 65 0.06 -6.10 7.51
CA ASN A 65 -0.55 -7.40 7.24
C ASN A 65 -1.41 -7.36 5.98
N ASP A 66 -2.29 -6.37 5.86
CA ASP A 66 -3.12 -6.18 4.65
C ASP A 66 -2.25 -6.01 3.38
N LEU A 67 -1.08 -5.38 3.49
CA LEU A 67 -0.14 -5.22 2.37
C LEU A 67 0.50 -6.56 1.95
N PHE A 68 0.66 -7.52 2.87
CA PHE A 68 1.04 -8.89 2.50
C PHE A 68 -0.10 -9.61 1.79
N ASP A 69 -1.33 -9.47 2.27
CA ASP A 69 -2.52 -10.03 1.61
C ASP A 69 -2.69 -9.46 0.20
N LEU A 70 -2.52 -8.14 0.05
CA LEU A 70 -2.53 -7.44 -1.22
C LEU A 70 -1.42 -7.92 -2.17
N GLY A 71 -0.21 -8.12 -1.64
CA GLY A 71 0.90 -8.68 -2.41
C GLY A 71 0.61 -10.11 -2.88
N ALA A 72 0.03 -10.94 -2.01
CA ALA A 72 -0.37 -12.30 -2.36
C ALA A 72 -1.43 -12.32 -3.47
N ASP A 73 -2.45 -11.48 -3.36
CA ASP A 73 -3.48 -11.30 -4.38
C ASP A 73 -2.87 -10.90 -5.74
N LEU A 74 -2.12 -9.79 -5.78
CA LEU A 74 -1.52 -9.29 -7.02
C LEU A 74 -0.51 -10.27 -7.64
N SER A 75 0.19 -11.06 -6.82
CA SER A 75 1.16 -12.05 -7.29
C SER A 75 0.52 -13.25 -8.01
N ARG A 76 -0.77 -13.53 -7.80
CA ARG A 76 -1.42 -14.73 -8.33
C ARG A 76 -2.30 -14.38 -9.55
N PRO A 77 -1.94 -14.83 -10.76
CA PRO A 77 -2.74 -14.65 -11.96
C PRO A 77 -3.96 -15.59 -11.96
N ASN A 78 -4.75 -15.55 -13.03
CA ASN A 78 -5.93 -16.38 -13.28
C ASN A 78 -7.01 -16.27 -12.19
N LEU A 79 -7.47 -15.04 -11.93
CA LEU A 79 -8.53 -14.69 -10.99
C LEU A 79 -9.83 -15.47 -11.27
N ALA A 80 -10.19 -15.67 -12.53
CA ALA A 80 -11.39 -16.42 -12.92
C ALA A 80 -11.34 -17.92 -12.56
N GLY A 81 -10.13 -18.48 -12.37
CA GLY A 81 -9.91 -19.87 -11.99
C GLY A 81 -9.62 -20.07 -10.50
N ASP A 82 -9.93 -19.09 -9.65
CA ASP A 82 -9.71 -19.21 -8.20
C ASP A 82 -10.49 -20.38 -7.59
N ASP A 83 -11.73 -20.60 -8.03
CA ASP A 83 -12.58 -21.70 -7.54
C ASP A 83 -12.01 -23.09 -7.90
N ASP A 84 -11.21 -23.19 -8.96
CA ASP A 84 -10.58 -24.42 -9.43
C ASP A 84 -9.24 -24.71 -8.73
N ALA A 85 -8.75 -23.81 -7.87
CA ALA A 85 -7.44 -23.93 -7.23
C ALA A 85 -7.33 -25.12 -6.26
N GLY A 86 -8.46 -25.66 -5.77
CA GLY A 86 -8.49 -26.75 -4.80
C GLY A 86 -8.06 -26.35 -3.37
N TYR A 87 -7.84 -25.06 -3.13
CA TYR A 87 -7.57 -24.46 -1.83
C TYR A 87 -8.10 -23.02 -1.79
N PRO A 88 -8.39 -22.44 -0.62
CA PRO A 88 -8.82 -21.04 -0.53
C PRO A 88 -7.73 -20.10 -1.05
N VAL A 89 -8.04 -19.36 -2.12
CA VAL A 89 -7.14 -18.33 -2.66
C VAL A 89 -7.32 -17.06 -1.85
N LEU A 90 -6.20 -16.53 -1.33
CA LEU A 90 -6.20 -15.27 -0.60
C LEU A 90 -6.37 -14.11 -1.58
N ARG A 91 -7.42 -13.32 -1.38
CA ARG A 91 -7.76 -12.13 -2.18
C ARG A 91 -8.14 -10.98 -1.25
N MET A 92 -7.89 -9.76 -1.68
CA MET A 92 -8.39 -8.56 -1.03
C MET A 92 -9.91 -8.54 -1.06
N VAL A 93 -10.53 -8.12 0.04
CA VAL A 93 -11.99 -8.09 0.19
C VAL A 93 -12.50 -6.68 0.52
N ALA A 94 -13.76 -6.40 0.18
CA ALA A 94 -14.39 -5.10 0.41
C ALA A 94 -14.29 -4.61 1.88
N PRO A 95 -14.48 -5.45 2.92
CA PRO A 95 -14.37 -5.01 4.31
C PRO A 95 -13.01 -4.39 4.69
N GLN A 96 -11.91 -4.74 4.02
CA GLN A 96 -10.61 -4.11 4.26
C GLN A 96 -10.61 -2.65 3.78
N VAL A 97 -11.30 -2.37 2.67
CA VAL A 97 -11.48 -1.01 2.14
C VAL A 97 -12.41 -0.21 3.04
N ASP A 98 -13.56 -0.80 3.41
CA ASP A 98 -14.56 -0.15 4.26
C ASP A 98 -13.98 0.25 5.62
N ARG A 99 -13.08 -0.58 6.18
CA ARG A 99 -12.35 -0.25 7.41
C ARG A 99 -11.49 1.01 7.27
N LEU A 100 -10.76 1.15 6.16
CA LEU A 100 -9.93 2.34 5.94
C LEU A 100 -10.80 3.60 5.83
N GLU A 101 -11.97 3.51 5.19
CA GLU A 101 -12.94 4.61 5.10
C GLU A 101 -13.43 5.04 6.47
N ALA A 102 -13.87 4.10 7.30
CA ALA A 102 -14.32 4.40 8.67
C ALA A 102 -13.20 5.02 9.53
N GLU A 103 -11.96 4.55 9.38
CA GLU A 103 -10.80 5.12 10.09
C GLU A 103 -10.47 6.54 9.59
N ILE A 104 -10.61 6.81 8.28
CA ILE A 104 -10.47 8.16 7.70
C ILE A 104 -11.54 9.11 8.24
N ASP A 105 -12.80 8.68 8.28
CA ASP A 105 -13.91 9.48 8.81
C ASP A 105 -13.66 9.86 10.28
N ALA A 106 -13.16 8.91 11.09
CA ALA A 106 -12.82 9.16 12.48
C ALA A 106 -11.67 10.19 12.64
N MET A 107 -10.63 10.10 11.82
CA MET A 107 -9.53 11.08 11.83
C MET A 107 -10.00 12.46 11.38
N THR A 108 -10.74 12.53 10.27
CA THR A 108 -11.17 13.80 9.68
C THR A 108 -12.15 14.56 10.56
N ALA A 109 -12.91 13.88 11.43
CA ALA A 109 -13.79 14.51 12.41
C ALA A 109 -13.07 15.42 13.43
N VAL A 110 -11.77 15.21 13.67
CA VAL A 110 -10.97 15.94 14.68
C VAL A 110 -9.79 16.71 14.08
N LEU A 111 -9.49 16.53 12.80
CA LEU A 111 -8.42 17.23 12.12
C LEU A 111 -8.75 18.71 11.91
N GLU A 112 -7.74 19.57 12.01
CA GLU A 112 -7.86 20.98 11.64
C GLU A 112 -8.32 21.10 10.16
N PRO A 113 -9.34 21.91 9.84
CA PRO A 113 -9.81 22.07 8.48
C PRO A 113 -8.72 22.58 7.52
N LEU A 114 -8.54 21.90 6.40
CA LEU A 114 -7.50 22.23 5.43
C LEU A 114 -8.01 23.26 4.40
N ARG A 115 -7.27 24.36 4.21
CA ARG A 115 -7.63 25.45 3.26
C ARG A 115 -6.67 25.62 2.08
N SER A 116 -5.59 24.84 2.04
CA SER A 116 -4.60 24.77 0.96
C SER A 116 -3.95 23.39 0.97
N PHE A 117 -3.11 23.07 0.00
CA PHE A 117 -2.23 21.90 0.13
C PHE A 117 -1.23 22.10 1.27
N ILE A 118 -0.71 21.00 1.81
CA ILE A 118 0.34 21.01 2.83
C ILE A 118 1.68 20.64 2.22
N LEU A 119 2.74 21.25 2.73
CA LEU A 119 4.10 20.80 2.46
C LEU A 119 4.36 19.52 3.29
N PRO A 120 4.67 18.38 2.65
CA PRO A 120 4.86 17.12 3.38
C PRO A 120 6.04 17.22 4.35
N GLY A 121 5.78 17.14 5.65
CA GLY A 121 6.79 17.30 6.69
C GLY A 121 6.16 17.35 8.09
N GLY A 122 6.81 18.08 9.01
CA GLY A 122 6.40 18.18 10.40
C GLY A 122 7.20 17.22 11.29
N THR A 123 6.51 16.45 12.13
CA THR A 123 7.15 15.41 12.95
C THR A 123 7.77 14.31 12.09
N ALA A 124 8.72 13.55 12.65
CA ALA A 124 9.33 12.40 11.96
C ALA A 124 8.28 11.38 11.49
N LEU A 125 7.28 11.11 12.34
CA LEU A 125 6.14 10.24 12.00
C LEU A 125 5.35 10.80 10.82
N SER A 126 4.96 12.07 10.85
CA SER A 126 4.23 12.72 9.74
C SER A 126 5.00 12.66 8.42
N ALA A 127 6.30 12.97 8.44
CA ALA A 127 7.14 12.92 7.26
C ALA A 127 7.21 11.51 6.64
N HIS A 128 7.41 10.47 7.46
CA HIS A 128 7.42 9.08 6.97
C HIS A 128 6.05 8.61 6.49
N LEU A 129 4.95 9.02 7.13
CA LEU A 129 3.60 8.72 6.66
C LEU A 129 3.31 9.38 5.31
N HIS A 130 3.80 10.60 5.09
CA HIS A 130 3.73 11.24 3.78
C HIS A 130 4.60 10.55 2.72
N GLN A 131 5.76 10.00 3.08
CA GLN A 131 6.55 9.17 2.17
C GLN A 131 5.79 7.88 1.82
N ALA A 132 5.24 7.18 2.81
CA ALA A 132 4.42 5.99 2.57
C ALA A 132 3.23 6.32 1.66
N ARG A 133 2.57 7.46 1.87
CA ARG A 133 1.47 7.94 1.01
C ARG A 133 1.87 8.04 -0.46
N THR A 134 3.05 8.58 -0.77
CA THR A 134 3.48 8.71 -2.18
C THR A 134 3.85 7.35 -2.79
N VAL A 135 4.43 6.45 -1.99
CA VAL A 135 4.70 5.07 -2.39
C VAL A 135 3.40 4.29 -2.63
N ALA A 136 2.37 4.49 -1.80
CA ALA A 136 1.05 3.88 -2.00
C ALA A 136 0.42 4.30 -3.33
N ARG A 137 0.49 5.59 -3.67
CA ARG A 137 0.05 6.09 -4.98
C ARG A 137 0.89 5.53 -6.13
N ARG A 138 2.16 5.18 -5.89
CA ARG A 138 3.00 4.52 -6.91
C ARG A 138 2.59 3.06 -7.08
N ALA A 139 2.36 2.33 -5.99
CA ALA A 139 1.81 0.98 -6.02
C ALA A 139 0.47 0.94 -6.77
N GLU A 140 -0.41 1.91 -6.50
CA GLU A 140 -1.69 2.07 -7.19
C GLU A 140 -1.52 2.17 -8.70
N ARG A 141 -0.63 3.07 -9.18
CA ARG A 141 -0.36 3.21 -10.63
C ARG A 141 0.21 1.94 -11.25
N CYS A 142 1.03 1.18 -10.52
CA CYS A 142 1.52 -0.11 -11.01
C CYS A 142 0.39 -1.15 -11.08
N ALA A 143 -0.51 -1.19 -10.10
CA ALA A 143 -1.66 -2.07 -10.10
C ALA A 143 -2.68 -1.72 -11.19
N THR A 144 -2.94 -0.44 -11.45
CA THR A 144 -3.83 -0.03 -12.56
C THR A 144 -3.22 -0.33 -13.92
N ARG A 145 -1.91 -0.11 -14.09
CA ARG A 145 -1.19 -0.52 -15.31
C ARG A 145 -1.21 -2.03 -15.52
N LEU A 146 -1.09 -2.81 -14.44
CA LEU A 146 -1.27 -4.26 -14.51
C LEU A 146 -2.69 -4.61 -14.97
N ALA A 147 -3.72 -3.95 -14.44
CA ALA A 147 -5.11 -4.20 -14.84
C ALA A 147 -5.39 -3.82 -16.30
N GLU A 148 -4.71 -2.82 -16.85
CA GLU A 148 -4.76 -2.48 -18.27
C GLU A 148 -4.04 -3.54 -19.13
N ALA A 149 -2.88 -4.04 -18.67
CA ALA A 149 -2.09 -5.04 -19.38
C ALA A 149 -2.71 -6.45 -19.33
N GLU A 150 -3.43 -6.77 -18.26
CA GLU A 150 -4.07 -8.08 -18.01
C GLU A 150 -5.56 -7.88 -17.65
N PRO A 151 -6.41 -7.47 -18.62
CA PRO A 151 -7.81 -7.15 -18.36
C PRO A 151 -8.59 -8.33 -17.78
N GLY A 152 -9.31 -8.07 -16.68
CA GLY A 152 -10.10 -9.10 -15.98
C GLY A 152 -9.30 -9.98 -15.03
N ASP A 153 -7.97 -9.82 -14.96
CA ASP A 153 -7.10 -10.67 -14.13
C ASP A 153 -6.47 -9.94 -12.93
N VAL A 154 -7.09 -8.84 -12.52
CA VAL A 154 -6.72 -8.05 -11.34
C VAL A 154 -7.95 -7.79 -10.50
N ASN A 155 -7.87 -8.13 -9.21
CA ASN A 155 -8.95 -7.90 -8.27
C ASN A 155 -9.19 -6.39 -8.07
N GLY A 156 -10.41 -5.91 -8.38
CA GLY A 156 -10.77 -4.51 -8.19
C GLY A 156 -10.69 -4.03 -6.73
N ALA A 157 -10.82 -4.93 -5.74
CA ALA A 157 -10.65 -4.58 -4.33
C ALA A 157 -9.20 -4.18 -4.00
N ALA A 158 -8.21 -4.81 -4.65
CA ALA A 158 -6.79 -4.48 -4.48
C ALA A 158 -6.49 -3.02 -4.88
N ILE A 159 -7.02 -2.59 -6.03
CA ILE A 159 -6.86 -1.20 -6.51
C ILE A 159 -7.58 -0.22 -5.57
N ARG A 160 -8.83 -0.52 -5.17
CA ARG A 160 -9.58 0.34 -4.23
C ARG A 160 -8.88 0.48 -2.89
N TYR A 161 -8.28 -0.61 -2.38
CA TYR A 161 -7.52 -0.58 -1.13
C TYR A 161 -6.31 0.35 -1.23
N LEU A 162 -5.50 0.27 -2.30
CA LEU A 162 -4.35 1.16 -2.51
C LEU A 162 -4.76 2.63 -2.61
N ASN A 163 -5.81 2.93 -3.36
CA ASN A 163 -6.36 4.27 -3.48
C ASN A 163 -6.74 4.83 -2.08
N ARG A 164 -7.54 4.06 -1.33
CA ARG A 164 -8.01 4.47 0.00
C ARG A 164 -6.90 4.52 1.05
N LEU A 165 -5.92 3.64 0.97
CA LEU A 165 -4.77 3.64 1.86
C LEU A 165 -3.94 4.93 1.70
N SER A 166 -3.85 5.49 0.50
CA SER A 166 -3.17 6.77 0.31
C SER A 166 -3.89 7.93 1.02
N ASP A 167 -5.22 7.92 1.05
CA ASP A 167 -6.02 8.89 1.82
C ASP A 167 -5.84 8.68 3.33
N TRP A 168 -5.84 7.42 3.77
CA TRP A 168 -5.60 7.05 5.17
C TRP A 168 -4.24 7.55 5.65
N LEU A 169 -3.17 7.30 4.87
CA LEU A 169 -1.81 7.75 5.18
C LEU A 169 -1.70 9.28 5.18
N PHE A 170 -2.47 9.98 4.35
CA PHE A 170 -2.56 11.44 4.40
C PHE A 170 -3.18 11.92 5.71
N CYS A 171 -4.32 11.37 6.11
CA CYS A 171 -5.00 11.74 7.35
C CYS A 171 -4.15 11.40 8.58
N ALA A 172 -3.53 10.22 8.60
CA ALA A 172 -2.63 9.79 9.67
C ALA A 172 -1.41 10.71 9.79
N ALA A 173 -0.83 11.18 8.67
CA ALA A 173 0.29 12.12 8.71
C ALA A 173 -0.11 13.44 9.41
N ARG A 174 -1.30 13.97 9.10
CA ARG A 174 -1.83 15.17 9.76
C ARG A 174 -2.11 14.92 11.23
N MET A 175 -2.68 13.77 11.59
CA MET A 175 -2.90 13.38 12.99
C MET A 175 -1.58 13.39 13.78
N ALA A 176 -0.51 12.89 13.17
CA ALA A 176 0.83 12.86 13.73
C ALA A 176 1.52 14.24 13.80
N ASN A 177 0.89 15.30 13.28
CA ASN A 177 1.43 16.65 13.23
C ASN A 177 0.50 17.65 13.94
N ASP A 178 0.25 17.40 15.22
CA ASP A 178 -0.66 18.17 16.07
C ASP A 178 -2.09 18.25 15.49
N GLN A 179 -2.63 17.12 15.05
CA GLN A 179 -3.96 17.05 14.41
C GLN A 179 -4.12 18.05 13.25
N GLY A 180 -3.04 18.30 12.52
CA GLY A 180 -2.96 19.19 11.38
C GLY A 180 -2.81 20.67 11.71
N ARG A 181 -2.75 21.06 13.00
CA ARG A 181 -2.51 22.46 13.40
C ARG A 181 -1.07 22.91 13.13
N ALA A 182 -0.12 21.97 13.13
CA ALA A 182 1.28 22.23 12.82
C ALA A 182 1.61 22.04 11.32
N ASP A 183 0.61 21.83 10.46
CA ASP A 183 0.83 21.66 9.03
C ASP A 183 1.29 22.97 8.39
N VAL A 184 2.35 22.90 7.59
CA VAL A 184 2.81 24.05 6.82
C VAL A 184 2.03 24.10 5.51
N LEU A 185 1.23 25.14 5.34
CA LEU A 185 0.44 25.33 4.12
C LEU A 185 1.32 25.78 2.95
N TRP A 186 1.06 25.20 1.79
CA TRP A 186 1.62 25.66 0.54
C TRP A 186 1.05 27.05 0.18
N VAL A 187 1.95 27.96 -0.19
CA VAL A 187 1.65 29.31 -0.68
C VAL A 187 1.91 29.35 -2.19
N PRO A 188 0.87 29.41 -3.05
CA PRO A 188 1.03 29.39 -4.50
C PRO A 188 1.89 30.55 -5.00
N GLY A 189 3.01 30.22 -5.65
CA GLY A 189 3.91 31.22 -6.24
C GLY A 189 4.68 32.08 -5.24
N ALA A 190 4.91 31.63 -4.02
CA ALA A 190 5.61 32.42 -2.99
C ALA A 190 7.02 32.92 -3.40
N ASN A 191 7.69 32.20 -4.31
CA ASN A 191 9.08 32.45 -4.68
C ASN A 191 9.26 32.93 -6.14
N ARG A 192 8.20 33.42 -6.81
CA ARG A 192 8.25 33.88 -8.20
C ARG A 192 8.06 35.39 -8.31
#